data_AF-A0A548QTJ3-F1
#
_entry.id   AF-A0A548QTJ3-F1
#
_cell.length_a   1.000
_cell.length_b   1.000
_cell.length_c   1.000
_cell.angle_alpha   90.00
_cell.angle_beta   90.00
_cell.angle_gamma   90.00
#
_symmetry.space_group_name_H-M   'P 1'
#
loop_
_entity.id
_entity.type
_entity.pdbx_description
1 polymer ?
#
loop_
_entity_poly.entity_id
_entity_poly.type
_entity_poly.pdbx_seq_one_letter_code
_entity_poly.pdbx_strand_id
1 'polypeptide(L)'
;MLLPLFAFRRHESVQRRMTLFNVQAVVLKMLLASEQKQIALETFSKLHKDHFNDAFSSIYQAVQNYYKKYNAMPSIDALMLEANRNARLSQALVVLANTQIPEVSMEQALEVLEAEYTQDLF
;
A
#
# COMPACT_ATOMS: atom_id res chain seq x y z
N MET A 1 5.17 -39.24 4.96
CA MET A 1 5.48 -37.80 4.96
C MET A 1 4.26 -37.06 4.42
N LEU A 2 3.49 -36.41 5.29
CA LEU A 2 2.31 -35.61 4.93
C LEU A 2 2.67 -34.14 5.14
N LEU A 3 2.94 -33.42 4.05
CA LEU A 3 3.10 -31.97 4.06
C LEU A 3 1.73 -31.30 4.29
N PRO A 4 1.66 -30.16 5.00
CA PRO A 4 0.43 -29.64 5.57
C PRO A 4 -0.42 -28.93 4.51
N LEU A 5 -1.63 -29.44 4.24
CA LEU A 5 -2.70 -28.79 3.47
C LEU A 5 -3.21 -27.46 4.08
N PHE A 6 -2.65 -27.00 5.20
CA PHE A 6 -3.08 -25.80 5.91
C PHE A 6 -2.53 -24.48 5.33
N ALA A 7 -1.44 -24.53 4.55
CA ALA A 7 -0.89 -23.31 3.93
C ALA A 7 -1.80 -22.80 2.79
N PHE A 8 -2.28 -23.70 1.92
CA PHE A 8 -3.00 -23.32 0.71
C PHE A 8 -4.37 -22.67 0.99
N ARG A 9 -5.09 -23.13 2.02
CA ARG A 9 -6.42 -22.58 2.38
C ARG A 9 -6.37 -21.17 2.97
N ARG A 10 -5.23 -20.79 3.57
CA ARG A 10 -5.07 -19.50 4.24
C ARG A 10 -4.87 -18.37 3.22
N HIS A 11 -4.13 -18.61 2.13
CA HIS A 11 -3.92 -17.62 1.06
C HIS A 11 -5.21 -17.29 0.30
N GLU A 12 -6.04 -18.30 -0.01
CA GLU A 12 -7.29 -18.07 -0.76
C GLU A 12 -8.31 -17.21 0.01
N SER A 13 -8.27 -17.29 1.35
CA SER A 13 -9.15 -16.51 2.23
C SER A 13 -8.74 -15.03 2.31
N VAL A 14 -7.44 -14.74 2.20
CA VAL A 14 -6.91 -13.37 2.22
C VAL A 14 -7.18 -12.69 0.88
N GLN A 15 -6.87 -13.36 -0.23
CA GLN A 15 -7.14 -12.84 -1.58
C GLN A 15 -8.62 -12.46 -1.74
N ARG A 16 -9.56 -13.37 -1.37
CA ARG A 16 -11.01 -13.09 -1.44
C ARG A 16 -11.48 -11.97 -0.51
N ARG A 17 -10.80 -11.73 0.61
CA ARG A 17 -11.11 -10.60 1.50
C ARG A 17 -10.61 -9.28 0.91
N MET A 18 -9.50 -9.33 0.17
CA MET A 18 -8.87 -8.15 -0.43
C MET A 18 -9.45 -7.80 -1.81
N THR A 19 -10.09 -8.72 -2.54
CA THR A 19 -10.74 -8.43 -3.85
C THR A 19 -11.86 -7.39 -3.78
N LEU A 20 -12.39 -7.10 -2.59
CA LEU A 20 -13.40 -6.04 -2.37
C LEU A 20 -12.77 -4.67 -2.05
N PHE A 21 -11.46 -4.63 -1.81
CA PHE A 21 -10.73 -3.42 -1.46
C PHE A 21 -9.71 -3.10 -2.54
N ASN A 22 -9.38 -1.82 -2.64
CA ASN A 22 -8.27 -1.42 -3.49
C ASN A 22 -6.95 -1.77 -2.79
N VAL A 23 -6.31 -2.88 -3.19
CA VAL A 23 -5.08 -3.41 -2.55
C VAL A 23 -3.96 -2.38 -2.52
N GLN A 24 -3.81 -1.62 -3.61
CA GLN A 24 -2.85 -0.51 -3.71
C GLN A 24 -3.07 0.54 -2.61
N ALA A 25 -4.32 0.97 -2.42
CA ALA A 25 -4.70 1.91 -1.37
C ALA A 25 -4.50 1.31 0.02
N VAL A 26 -4.86 0.04 0.22
CA VAL A 26 -4.70 -0.65 1.50
C VAL A 26 -3.23 -0.72 1.91
N VAL A 27 -2.33 -1.12 1.01
CA VAL A 27 -0.88 -1.18 1.25
C VAL A 27 -0.32 0.19 1.58
N LEU A 28 -0.65 1.23 0.80
CA LEU A 28 -0.22 2.59 1.06
C LEU A 28 -0.74 3.11 2.41
N LYS A 29 -2.00 2.84 2.74
CA LYS A 29 -2.58 3.27 4.01
C LYS A 29 -1.90 2.57 5.18
N MET A 30 -1.65 1.25 5.09
CA MET A 30 -0.93 0.51 6.10
C MET A 30 0.50 1.02 6.28
N LEU A 31 1.17 1.45 5.20
CA LEU A 31 2.50 2.03 5.28
C LEU A 31 2.52 3.36 6.03
N LEU A 32 1.59 4.25 5.69
CA LEU A 32 1.49 5.57 6.32
C LEU A 32 0.95 5.51 7.75
N ALA A 33 0.14 4.50 8.08
CA ALA A 33 -0.40 4.27 9.41
C ALA A 33 0.51 3.39 10.29
N SER A 34 1.58 2.81 9.73
CA SER A 34 2.47 1.94 10.50
C SER A 34 3.24 2.74 11.54
N GLU A 35 3.11 2.36 12.80
CA GLU A 35 3.93 2.91 13.89
C GLU A 35 5.42 2.55 13.71
N GLN A 36 5.69 1.42 13.05
CA GLN A 36 7.03 0.93 12.77
C GLN A 36 7.58 1.54 11.50
N LYS A 37 8.04 2.80 11.59
CA LYS A 37 8.59 3.56 10.46
C LYS A 37 9.72 2.83 9.73
N GLN A 38 10.55 2.07 10.43
CA GLN A 38 11.65 1.31 9.83
C GLN A 38 11.13 0.22 8.89
N ILE A 39 10.17 -0.60 9.35
CA ILE A 39 9.53 -1.64 8.53
C ILE A 39 8.77 -1.00 7.38
N ALA A 40 8.10 0.13 7.63
CA ALA A 40 7.40 0.85 6.58
C ALA A 40 8.35 1.32 5.46
N LEU A 41 9.58 1.76 5.81
CA LEU A 41 10.59 2.14 4.84
C LEU A 41 11.15 0.95 4.06
N GLU A 42 11.45 -0.16 4.74
CA GLU A 42 11.90 -1.38 4.09
C GLU A 42 10.85 -1.91 3.11
N THR A 43 9.58 -1.91 3.52
CA THR A 43 8.46 -2.26 2.64
C THR A 43 8.32 -1.26 1.49
N PHE A 44 8.43 0.04 1.76
CA PHE A 44 8.36 1.06 0.71
C PHE A 44 9.47 0.91 -0.34
N SER A 45 10.66 0.46 0.07
CA SER A 45 11.79 0.18 -0.82
C SER A 45 11.52 -0.99 -1.78
N LYS A 46 10.71 -1.97 -1.35
CA LYS A 46 10.29 -3.11 -2.18
C LYS A 46 9.17 -2.74 -3.16
N LEU A 47 8.44 -1.66 -2.88
CA LEU A 47 7.33 -1.22 -3.71
C LEU A 47 7.84 -0.39 -4.90
N HIS A 48 7.31 -0.71 -6.08
CA HIS A 48 7.58 0.03 -7.30
C HIS A 48 6.38 0.87 -7.71
N LYS A 49 6.61 2.04 -8.32
CA LYS A 49 5.54 2.93 -8.81
C LYS A 49 4.57 2.22 -9.78
N ASP A 50 5.06 1.21 -10.50
CA ASP A 50 4.31 0.50 -11.54
C ASP A 50 3.27 -0.45 -10.95
N HIS A 51 3.39 -0.79 -9.66
CA HIS A 51 2.36 -1.54 -8.93
C HIS A 51 1.12 -0.67 -8.64
N PHE A 52 1.18 0.63 -8.92
CA PHE A 52 0.16 1.60 -8.58
C PHE A 52 -0.45 2.25 -9.83
N ASN A 53 -1.76 2.48 -9.81
CA ASN A 53 -2.43 3.28 -10.83
C ASN A 53 -1.99 4.76 -10.77
N ASP A 54 -2.37 5.58 -11.75
CA ASP A 54 -1.98 7.00 -11.83
C ASP A 54 -2.29 7.82 -10.56
N ALA A 55 -3.36 7.50 -9.84
CA ALA A 55 -3.73 8.19 -8.61
C ALA A 55 -2.82 7.80 -7.43
N PHE A 56 -2.55 6.50 -7.26
CA PHE A 56 -1.73 5.98 -6.15
C PHE A 56 -0.22 6.12 -6.42
N SER A 57 0.21 6.09 -7.68
CA SER A 57 1.60 6.39 -8.05
C SER A 57 1.97 7.83 -7.72
N SER A 58 1.02 8.78 -7.85
CA SER A 58 1.18 10.17 -7.40
C SER A 58 1.39 10.25 -5.88
N ILE A 59 0.67 9.42 -5.09
CA ILE A 59 0.86 9.33 -3.64
C ILE A 59 2.25 8.75 -3.32
N TYR A 60 2.62 7.66 -3.97
CA TYR A 60 3.93 7.03 -3.81
C TYR A 60 5.06 8.04 -4.06
N GLN A 61 4.97 8.85 -5.13
CA GLN A 61 5.95 9.90 -5.42
C GLN A 61 5.97 10.98 -4.33
N ALA A 62 4.81 11.41 -3.83
CA ALA A 62 4.74 12.38 -2.74
C ALA A 62 5.42 11.84 -1.47
N VAL A 63 5.20 10.57 -1.14
CA VAL A 63 5.87 9.87 -0.03
C VAL A 63 7.38 9.84 -0.24
N GLN A 64 7.83 9.45 -1.44
CA GLN A 64 9.25 9.39 -1.76
C GLN A 64 9.92 10.77 -1.67
N ASN A 65 9.25 11.82 -2.15
CA ASN A 65 9.76 13.19 -2.07
C ASN A 65 9.84 13.69 -0.62
N TYR A 66 8.82 13.39 0.19
CA TYR A 66 8.84 13.70 1.61
C TYR A 66 9.96 12.95 2.33
N TYR A 67 10.13 11.67 2.03
CA TYR A 67 11.22 10.86 2.57
C TYR A 67 12.58 11.43 2.19
N LYS A 68 12.80 11.81 0.93
CA LYS A 68 14.06 12.47 0.51
C LYS A 68 14.33 13.79 1.23
N LYS A 69 13.28 14.54 1.59
CA LYS A 69 13.38 15.87 2.20
C LYS A 69 13.57 15.82 3.72
N TYR A 70 12.86 14.92 4.40
CA TYR A 70 12.80 14.85 5.86
C TYR A 70 13.40 13.57 6.44
N ASN A 71 13.85 12.64 5.59
CA ASN A 71 14.33 11.30 5.95
C ASN A 71 13.38 10.53 6.90
N ALA A 72 12.08 10.80 6.77
CA ALA A 72 11.04 10.27 7.63
C ALA A 72 9.83 9.87 6.80
N MET A 73 9.12 8.83 7.23
CA MET A 73 7.83 8.46 6.64
C MET A 73 6.80 9.55 6.97
N PRO A 74 6.14 10.16 5.97
CA PRO A 74 5.07 11.13 6.22
C PRO A 74 3.81 10.44 6.74
N SER A 75 2.97 11.22 7.43
CA SER A 75 1.57 10.85 7.69
C SER A 75 0.67 11.30 6.52
N ILE A 76 -0.54 10.75 6.46
CA ILE A 76 -1.54 11.18 5.46
C ILE A 76 -1.80 12.68 5.57
N ASP A 77 -1.91 13.24 6.79
CA ASP A 77 -2.12 14.67 7.00
C ASP A 77 -0.93 15.52 6.50
N ALA A 78 0.30 15.05 6.73
CA ALA A 78 1.50 15.73 6.23
C ALA A 78 1.54 15.75 4.70
N LEU A 79 1.16 14.64 4.05
CA LEU A 79 1.02 14.58 2.60
C LEU A 79 -0.10 15.49 2.10
N MET A 80 -1.24 15.55 2.80
CA MET A 80 -2.35 16.44 2.41
C MET A 80 -1.95 17.92 2.47
N LEU A 81 -1.14 18.31 3.45
CA LEU A 81 -0.59 19.67 3.56
C LEU A 81 0.33 20.01 2.38
N GLU A 82 1.22 19.11 2.01
CA GLU A 82 2.11 19.29 0.84
C GLU A 82 1.33 19.21 -0.50
N ALA A 83 0.28 18.37 -0.55
CA ALA A 83 -0.58 18.17 -1.71
C ALA A 83 -1.55 19.32 -1.98
N ASN A 84 -1.60 20.36 -1.15
CA ASN A 84 -2.57 21.47 -1.26
C ASN A 84 -2.59 22.15 -2.66
N ARG A 85 -1.49 22.06 -3.42
CA ARG A 85 -1.40 22.59 -4.80
C ARG A 85 -1.82 21.59 -5.90
N ASN A 86 -2.07 20.33 -5.55
CA ASN A 86 -2.39 19.24 -6.47
C ASN A 86 -3.73 18.59 -6.09
N ALA A 87 -4.82 19.08 -6.68
CA ALA A 87 -6.17 18.61 -6.40
C ALA A 87 -6.35 17.09 -6.66
N ARG A 88 -5.66 16.51 -7.65
CA ARG A 88 -5.72 15.05 -7.90
C ARG A 88 -5.06 14.27 -6.77
N LEU A 89 -3.89 14.70 -6.32
CA LEU A 89 -3.20 14.07 -5.21
C LEU A 89 -4.00 14.20 -3.91
N SER A 90 -4.56 15.38 -3.62
CA SER A 90 -5.45 15.58 -2.47
C SER A 90 -6.64 14.64 -2.52
N GLN A 91 -7.30 14.50 -3.67
CA GLN A 91 -8.44 13.58 -3.82
C GLN A 91 -8.02 12.12 -3.61
N ALA A 92 -6.87 11.71 -4.16
CA ALA A 92 -6.33 10.37 -3.95
C ALA A 92 -6.00 10.12 -2.47
N LEU A 93 -5.43 11.10 -1.77
CA LEU A 93 -5.14 11.03 -0.33
C LEU A 93 -6.43 10.96 0.51
N VAL A 94 -7.50 11.64 0.11
CA VAL A 94 -8.81 11.54 0.76
C VAL A 94 -9.40 10.13 0.57
N VAL A 95 -9.31 9.57 -0.64
CA VAL A 95 -9.73 8.18 -0.88
C VAL A 95 -8.89 7.22 -0.02
N LEU A 96 -7.58 7.44 0.03
CA LEU A 96 -6.68 6.65 0.86
C LEU A 96 -7.06 6.74 2.35
N ALA A 97 -7.32 7.94 2.87
CA ALA A 97 -7.74 8.15 4.25
C ALA A 97 -9.02 7.39 4.61
N ASN A 98 -9.99 7.35 3.68
CA ASN A 98 -11.26 6.65 3.85
C ASN A 98 -11.21 5.14 3.53
N THR A 99 -10.10 4.66 2.95
CA THR A 99 -9.94 3.25 2.60
C THR A 99 -9.91 2.41 3.88
N GLN A 100 -10.77 1.40 3.99
CA GLN A 100 -10.73 0.51 5.15
C GLN A 100 -9.51 -0.41 5.06
N ILE A 101 -8.81 -0.58 6.18
CA ILE A 101 -7.71 -1.55 6.28
C ILE A 101 -8.32 -2.88 6.72
N PRO A 102 -8.30 -3.93 5.89
CA PRO A 102 -8.70 -5.25 6.33
C PRO A 102 -7.75 -5.78 7.42
N GLU A 103 -8.22 -6.68 8.28
CA GLU A 103 -7.39 -7.35 9.30
C GLU A 103 -6.42 -8.37 8.66
N VAL A 104 -5.41 -7.86 7.95
CA VAL A 104 -4.36 -8.62 7.28
C VAL A 104 -3.00 -8.03 7.63
N SER A 105 -1.95 -8.84 7.57
CA SER A 105 -0.59 -8.33 7.79
C SER A 105 -0.10 -7.54 6.55
N MET A 106 0.83 -6.62 6.77
CA MET A 106 1.46 -5.86 5.69
C MET A 106 2.13 -6.80 4.66
N GLU A 107 2.77 -7.88 5.11
CA GLU A 107 3.39 -8.91 4.27
C GLU A 107 2.35 -9.58 3.35
N GLN A 108 1.22 -9.98 3.90
CA GLN A 108 0.13 -10.59 3.13
C GLN A 108 -0.41 -9.61 2.08
N ALA A 109 -0.59 -8.35 2.44
CA ALA A 109 -1.07 -7.34 1.51
C ALA A 109 -0.10 -7.07 0.36
N LEU A 110 1.20 -7.15 0.61
CA LEU A 110 2.23 -7.06 -0.43
C LEU A 110 2.20 -8.26 -1.37
N GLU A 111 2.08 -9.49 -0.82
CA GLU A 111 1.96 -10.69 -1.64
C GLU A 111 0.75 -10.60 -2.58
N VAL A 112 -0.40 -10.11 -2.09
CA VAL A 112 -1.58 -9.87 -2.93
C VAL A 112 -1.31 -8.82 -4.00
N LEU A 113 -0.67 -7.70 -3.65
CA LEU A 113 -0.35 -6.63 -4.58
C LEU A 113 0.60 -7.10 -5.70
N GLU A 114 1.64 -7.85 -5.35
CA GLU A 114 2.59 -8.44 -6.29
C GLU A 114 1.93 -9.49 -7.18
N ALA A 115 1.02 -10.30 -6.61
CA ALA A 115 0.24 -11.27 -7.36
C ALA A 115 -0.70 -10.59 -8.37
N GLU A 116 -1.42 -9.53 -7.98
CA GLU A 116 -2.26 -8.74 -8.88
C GLU A 116 -1.45 -8.09 -10.00
N TYR A 117 -0.30 -7.49 -9.67
CA TYR A 117 0.58 -6.91 -10.68
C TYR A 117 1.12 -7.95 -11.66
N THR A 118 1.54 -9.12 -11.15
CA THR A 118 2.03 -10.22 -12.01
C THR A 118 0.91 -10.75 -12.89
N GLN A 119 -0.33 -10.84 -12.39
CA GLN A 119 -1.48 -11.27 -13.18
C GLN A 119 -1.90 -10.26 -14.25
N ASP A 120 -1.74 -8.96 -14.02
CA ASP A 120 -2.03 -7.91 -15.02
C ASP A 120 -1.03 -7.95 -16.20
N LEU A 121 0.17 -8.53 -15.98
CA LEU A 121 1.23 -8.64 -16.98
C LEU A 121 1.10 -9.84 -17.95
N PHE A 122 0.16 -10.77 -17.74
CA PHE A 122 -0.03 -11.99 -18.53
C PHE A 122 -1.40 -12.05 -19.21
#